data_AF-A0A534XQJ2-F1
#
_entry.id   AF-A0A534XQJ2-F1
#
_cell.length_a   1.000
_cell.length_b   1.000
_cell.length_c   1.000
_cell.angle_alpha   90.00
_cell.angle_beta   90.00
_cell.angle_gamma   90.00
#
_symmetry.space_group_name_H-M   'P 1'
#
loop_
_entity.id
_entity.type
_entity.pdbx_description
1 polymer ?
#
loop_
_entity_poly.entity_id
_entity_poly.type
_entity_poly.pdbx_seq_one_letter_code
_entity_poly.pdbx_strand_id
1 'polypeptide(L)'
;MLLFPVRVEDAEVDRVPAVSIGIAAACAAAFLLTWVAPRNPDGMRADGFREILRYYEEHPYLTVQPRFVYDYLRPEARATIEQMHEEAPVTVDEATRALEQTHLDSLIEGFAVAAEASPMRRLGLVPARGLLQPGWLTHMFLHFGWMHILGNMFFFYLVGPLLEDLWGRRFFGAFYLAGGMMAALAHFGIDPRSPVVMAGASGAVAACMGAFSYRCASKRIRMAYMIGWVRRGTFLIPAWLWGGFWFAGEVFSLVSHSSEGVAVMAHIGGFLFGFGAATLVDKSGYEARALAPAVQEKTTWTQHPSTELARAALDRGDQRAAAEAYRTVLREHPLDREAAIGLARIEQDPAPAIPLLQNLAVRGELGQAWIMALELGSAFNPDRLPDKLAYQLAGATEAASDAGDLPAQLEAAIGRRRGPLAAKALLRAAKRCFAASRDGEGQAHLEAARALPDLAPEMLAQIDAAGGSGGRPAAVPSAPPPPDGAGTAVRVLACRLVDLAEDALHVGLASGETRRVDFNRLVGVAAGVVASAQGAAILTDFIVSWGASGEAPSAIRISGNQLGLSSLFPGVPAKEAYAKFLGHVLARTAGEPLPSREALAKGQYPRFPTVDALNAAFYRNARG
;
A
#
# COMPACT_ATOMS: atom_id res chain seq x y z
N MET A 1 -6.69 22.65 16.51
CA MET A 1 -6.15 22.39 15.16
C MET A 1 -5.44 21.06 15.24
N LEU A 2 -5.85 20.06 14.44
CA LEU A 2 -5.20 18.76 14.40
C LEU A 2 -4.16 18.78 13.28
N LEU A 3 -2.92 18.39 13.58
CA LEU A 3 -1.83 18.23 12.61
C LEU A 3 -1.37 16.78 12.66
N PHE A 4 -1.35 16.10 11.52
CA PHE A 4 -0.91 14.70 11.46
C PHE A 4 -0.11 14.41 10.18
N PRO A 5 1.06 13.77 10.28
CA PRO A 5 1.83 13.34 9.12
C PRO A 5 1.08 12.21 8.40
N VAL A 6 0.97 12.28 7.07
CA VAL A 6 0.23 11.30 6.27
C VAL A 6 1.18 10.35 5.57
N ARG A 7 2.21 10.89 4.92
CA ARG A 7 3.24 10.12 4.21
C ARG A 7 4.50 10.96 4.01
N VAL A 8 5.59 10.29 3.69
CA VAL A 8 6.81 10.92 3.16
C VAL A 8 6.67 10.95 1.63
N GLU A 9 6.84 12.13 1.01
CA GLU A 9 6.81 12.29 -0.44
C GLU A 9 8.07 11.69 -1.07
N ASP A 10 7.90 11.12 -2.28
CA ASP A 10 8.98 10.53 -3.08
C ASP A 10 9.79 9.48 -2.29
N ALA A 11 9.10 8.78 -1.38
CA ALA A 11 9.64 7.73 -0.53
C ALA A 11 9.03 6.40 -0.99
N GLU A 12 9.59 5.86 -2.07
CA GLU A 12 9.39 4.46 -2.42
C GLU A 12 10.35 3.62 -1.58
N VAL A 13 9.85 2.52 -1.04
CA VAL A 13 10.66 1.56 -0.29
C VAL A 13 10.92 0.40 -1.26
N ASP A 14 12.17 0.24 -1.67
CA ASP A 14 12.53 -0.70 -2.75
C ASP A 14 12.45 -2.17 -2.28
N ARG A 15 12.43 -2.40 -0.95
CA ARG A 15 12.43 -3.72 -0.33
C ARG A 15 11.32 -3.90 0.68
N VAL A 16 10.85 -5.13 0.82
CA VAL A 16 10.01 -5.49 1.97
C VAL A 16 10.80 -5.20 3.27
N PRO A 17 10.32 -4.29 4.14
CA PRO A 17 11.01 -3.86 5.35
C PRO A 17 10.78 -4.90 6.46
N ALA A 18 11.37 -6.08 6.28
CA ALA A 18 11.11 -7.26 7.08
C ALA A 18 11.48 -7.07 8.56
N VAL A 19 12.50 -6.26 8.86
CA VAL A 19 12.90 -5.98 10.25
C VAL A 19 11.92 -5.02 10.89
N SER A 20 11.48 -3.96 10.20
CA SER A 20 10.46 -3.03 10.67
C SER A 20 9.13 -3.74 10.90
N ILE A 21 8.71 -4.59 9.96
CA ILE A 21 7.52 -5.44 10.11
C ILE A 21 7.69 -6.39 11.31
N GLY A 22 8.86 -7.01 11.46
CA GLY A 22 9.17 -7.90 12.57
C GLY A 22 9.12 -7.19 13.94
N ILE A 23 9.66 -5.99 14.04
CA ILE A 23 9.61 -5.15 15.25
C ILE A 23 8.16 -4.78 15.57
N ALA A 24 7.38 -4.34 14.58
CA ALA A 24 5.98 -3.99 14.78
C ALA A 24 5.14 -5.20 15.21
N ALA A 25 5.38 -6.37 14.59
CA ALA A 25 4.74 -7.63 14.96
C ALA A 25 5.13 -8.07 16.38
N ALA A 26 6.40 -7.93 16.77
CA ALA A 26 6.86 -8.21 18.13
C ALA A 26 6.20 -7.28 19.16
N CYS A 27 6.07 -5.98 18.86
CA CYS A 27 5.35 -5.02 19.70
C CYS A 27 3.87 -5.40 19.85
N ALA A 28 3.20 -5.78 18.75
CA ALA A 28 1.82 -6.21 18.78
C ALA A 28 1.62 -7.51 19.59
N ALA A 29 2.49 -8.51 19.37
CA ALA A 29 2.44 -9.77 20.12
C ALA A 29 2.70 -9.55 21.62
N ALA A 30 3.72 -8.76 21.96
CA ALA A 30 4.02 -8.40 23.34
C ALA A 30 2.81 -7.69 23.97
N PHE A 31 2.24 -6.68 23.31
CA PHE A 31 1.06 -5.98 23.79
C PHE A 31 -0.14 -6.92 24.04
N LEU A 32 -0.40 -7.88 23.15
CA LEU A 32 -1.45 -8.87 23.36
C LEU A 32 -1.17 -9.72 24.62
N LEU A 33 0.06 -10.20 24.79
CA LEU A 33 0.44 -11.08 25.88
C LEU A 33 0.52 -10.36 27.24
N THR A 34 0.89 -9.09 27.25
CA THR A 34 1.22 -8.37 28.49
C THR A 34 0.17 -7.32 28.87
N TRP A 35 -0.67 -6.89 27.93
CA TRP A 35 -1.71 -5.88 28.19
C TRP A 35 -3.13 -6.43 27.98
N VAL A 36 -3.39 -7.16 26.90
CA VAL A 36 -4.75 -7.60 26.53
C VAL A 36 -5.17 -8.90 27.21
N ALA A 37 -4.29 -9.90 27.21
CA ALA A 37 -4.57 -11.21 27.81
C ALA A 37 -4.62 -11.20 29.35
N PRO A 38 -3.72 -10.48 30.06
CA PRO A 38 -3.73 -10.47 31.51
C PRO A 38 -4.91 -9.67 32.06
N ARG A 39 -5.53 -10.21 33.11
CA ARG A 39 -6.58 -9.52 33.88
C ARG A 39 -6.06 -8.27 34.61
N ASN A 40 -4.81 -8.30 35.08
CA ASN A 40 -4.12 -7.22 35.80
C ASN A 40 -2.75 -6.93 35.14
N PRO A 41 -2.73 -6.25 33.99
CA PRO A 41 -1.53 -6.18 33.15
C PRO A 41 -0.39 -5.36 33.76
N ASP A 42 -0.72 -4.24 34.41
CA ASP A 42 0.21 -3.37 35.14
C ASP A 42 0.46 -3.83 36.59
N GLY A 43 -0.40 -4.71 37.11
CA GLY A 43 -0.32 -5.17 38.49
C GLY A 43 -0.97 -4.20 39.48
N MET A 44 -1.45 -3.05 38.99
CA MET A 44 -1.93 -1.91 39.77
C MET A 44 -3.45 -1.83 39.75
N ARG A 45 -4.15 -2.97 39.77
CA ARG A 45 -5.61 -2.99 39.81
C ARG A 45 -6.13 -2.10 40.94
N ALA A 46 -7.06 -1.23 40.57
CA ALA A 46 -7.61 -0.23 41.48
C ALA A 46 -8.27 -0.83 42.74
N ASP A 47 -8.66 -2.11 42.76
CA ASP A 47 -9.33 -2.72 43.91
C ASP A 47 -8.40 -2.84 45.13
N GLY A 48 -7.22 -3.46 44.98
CA GLY A 48 -6.29 -3.63 46.11
C GLY A 48 -5.69 -2.30 46.59
N PHE A 49 -5.44 -1.38 45.65
CA PHE A 49 -5.02 -0.03 46.01
C PHE A 49 -6.13 0.76 46.74
N ARG A 50 -7.39 0.66 46.29
CA ARG A 50 -8.54 1.27 46.99
C ARG A 50 -8.78 0.67 48.36
N GLU A 51 -8.50 -0.61 48.55
CA GLU A 51 -8.62 -1.28 49.84
C GLU A 51 -7.60 -0.75 50.84
N ILE A 52 -6.33 -0.59 50.43
CA ILE A 52 -5.29 0.05 51.25
C ILE A 52 -5.69 1.49 51.61
N LEU A 53 -6.13 2.29 50.63
CA LEU A 53 -6.53 3.67 50.89
C LEU A 53 -7.74 3.76 51.82
N ARG A 54 -8.77 2.95 51.61
CA ARG A 54 -9.96 2.91 52.49
C ARG A 54 -9.57 2.52 53.91
N TYR A 55 -8.73 1.50 54.07
CA TYR A 55 -8.29 1.06 55.39
C TYR A 55 -7.48 2.16 56.10
N TYR A 56 -6.63 2.87 55.37
CA TYR A 56 -5.87 4.00 55.91
C TYR A 56 -6.75 5.22 56.23
N GLU A 57 -7.77 5.52 55.42
CA GLU A 57 -8.78 6.55 55.70
C GLU A 57 -9.52 6.28 57.03
N GLU A 58 -9.79 5.01 57.33
CA GLU A 58 -10.43 4.60 58.58
C GLU A 58 -9.45 4.58 59.77
N HIS A 59 -8.14 4.47 59.52
CA HIS A 59 -7.09 4.34 60.54
C HIS A 59 -5.90 5.28 60.25
N PRO A 60 -6.10 6.62 60.25
CA PRO A 60 -5.10 7.60 59.82
C PRO A 60 -3.83 7.66 60.70
N TYR A 61 -3.87 7.07 61.89
CA TYR A 61 -2.76 7.02 62.84
C TYR A 61 -1.77 5.86 62.64
N LEU A 62 -2.04 5.00 61.66
CA LEU A 62 -1.12 3.95 61.25
C LEU A 62 0.04 4.53 60.42
N THR A 63 1.15 3.81 60.36
CA THR A 63 2.31 4.21 59.56
C THR A 63 2.30 3.48 58.23
N VAL A 64 2.25 4.23 57.13
CA VAL A 64 2.40 3.65 55.79
C VAL A 64 3.87 3.38 55.52
N GLN A 65 4.18 2.16 55.06
CA GLN A 65 5.56 1.78 54.77
C GLN A 65 6.18 2.72 53.71
N PRO A 66 7.40 3.25 53.94
CA PRO A 66 8.03 4.17 52.99
C PRO A 66 8.16 3.58 51.58
N ARG A 67 8.46 2.28 51.47
CA ARG A 67 8.52 1.60 50.17
C ARG A 67 7.21 1.70 49.40
N PHE A 68 6.08 1.53 50.06
CA PHE A 68 4.78 1.67 49.40
C PHE A 68 4.56 3.09 48.87
N VAL A 69 4.89 4.08 49.70
CA VAL A 69 4.76 5.51 49.38
C VAL A 69 5.65 5.91 48.21
N TYR A 70 6.92 5.49 48.22
CA TYR A 70 7.87 5.88 47.18
C TYR A 70 7.73 5.04 45.90
N ASP A 71 7.40 3.74 46.00
CA ASP A 71 7.42 2.83 44.86
C ASP A 71 6.14 2.85 44.03
N TYR A 72 5.01 3.23 44.64
CA TYR A 72 3.69 3.09 44.01
C TYR A 72 2.85 4.37 44.00
N LEU A 73 3.14 5.35 44.87
CA LEU A 73 2.41 6.62 44.88
C LEU A 73 3.12 7.71 44.08
N ARG A 74 2.30 8.50 43.37
CA ARG A 74 2.72 9.76 42.74
C ARG A 74 2.96 10.83 43.81
N PRO A 75 3.83 11.84 43.56
CA PRO A 75 4.15 12.89 44.54
C PRO A 75 2.92 13.56 45.16
N GLU A 76 1.88 13.83 44.37
CA GLU A 76 0.64 14.46 44.84
C GLU A 76 -0.12 13.54 45.80
N ALA A 77 -0.17 12.24 45.48
CA ALA A 77 -0.80 11.24 46.34
C ALA A 77 -0.02 11.01 47.64
N ARG A 78 1.32 11.17 47.62
CA ARG A 78 2.14 11.13 48.85
C ARG A 78 1.78 12.26 49.80
N ALA A 79 1.69 13.48 49.26
CA ALA A 79 1.31 14.66 50.05
C ALA A 79 -0.08 14.48 50.68
N THR A 80 -1.04 13.88 49.95
CA THR A 80 -2.36 13.56 50.49
C THR A 80 -2.28 12.56 51.65
N ILE A 81 -1.54 11.45 51.51
CA ILE A 81 -1.39 10.46 52.59
C ILE A 81 -0.71 11.06 53.83
N GLU A 82 0.30 11.90 53.63
CA GLU A 82 0.98 12.60 54.72
C GLU A 82 0.04 13.59 55.45
N GLN A 83 -0.80 14.31 54.71
CA GLN A 83 -1.80 15.22 55.29
C GLN A 83 -2.92 14.51 56.04
N MET A 84 -3.24 13.28 55.66
CA MET A 84 -4.26 12.47 56.33
C MET A 84 -3.77 11.86 57.64
N HIS A 85 -2.47 11.89 57.94
CA HIS A 85 -1.94 11.27 59.15
C HIS A 85 -2.40 12.00 60.42
N GLU A 86 -2.89 11.27 61.41
CA GLU A 86 -3.38 11.81 62.68
C GLU A 86 -2.73 11.08 63.88
N GLU A 87 -2.72 11.72 65.06
CA GLU A 87 -2.32 11.03 66.28
C GLU A 87 -3.34 9.95 66.68
N ALA A 88 -2.87 8.85 67.27
CA ALA A 88 -3.75 7.75 67.66
C ALA A 88 -4.79 8.22 68.70
N PRO A 89 -6.10 7.91 68.51
CA PRO A 89 -7.13 8.24 69.48
C PRO A 89 -6.85 7.57 70.83
N VAL A 90 -7.22 8.23 71.93
CA VAL A 90 -7.05 7.70 73.30
C VAL A 90 -7.78 6.35 73.51
N THR A 91 -8.75 6.02 72.67
CA THR A 91 -9.52 4.77 72.70
C THR A 91 -8.81 3.57 72.09
N VAL A 92 -7.69 3.77 71.39
CA VAL A 92 -6.94 2.69 70.72
C VAL A 92 -5.72 2.34 71.58
N ASP A 93 -5.70 1.13 72.14
CA ASP A 93 -4.55 0.63 72.90
C ASP A 93 -3.43 0.12 71.98
N GLU A 94 -2.25 -0.07 72.55
CA GLU A 94 -1.06 -0.44 71.78
C GLU A 94 -1.18 -1.82 71.11
N ALA A 95 -1.90 -2.76 71.74
CA ALA A 95 -2.14 -4.09 71.18
C ALA A 95 -3.07 -4.05 69.96
N THR A 96 -4.13 -3.25 70.02
CA THR A 96 -5.08 -3.03 68.92
C THR A 96 -4.38 -2.32 67.76
N ARG A 97 -3.63 -1.25 68.06
CA ARG A 97 -2.83 -0.54 67.05
C ARG A 97 -1.84 -1.46 66.35
N ALA A 98 -1.17 -2.36 67.10
CA ALA A 98 -0.23 -3.31 66.52
C ALA A 98 -0.91 -4.32 65.58
N LEU A 99 -2.13 -4.76 65.92
CA LEU A 99 -2.93 -5.66 65.08
C LEU A 99 -3.37 -4.95 63.78
N GLU A 100 -3.88 -3.72 63.89
CA GLU A 100 -4.30 -2.89 62.76
C GLU A 100 -3.12 -2.55 61.83
N GLN A 101 -1.96 -2.22 62.41
CA GLN A 101 -0.72 -2.01 61.65
C GLN A 101 -0.31 -3.28 60.88
N THR A 102 -0.37 -4.45 61.53
CA THR A 102 -0.07 -5.74 60.88
C THR A 102 -1.03 -6.01 59.71
N HIS A 103 -2.30 -5.63 59.86
CA HIS A 103 -3.27 -5.76 58.78
C HIS A 103 -2.94 -4.84 57.60
N LEU A 104 -2.67 -3.55 57.85
CA LEU A 104 -2.25 -2.60 56.82
C LEU A 104 -1.01 -3.10 56.08
N ASP A 105 -0.02 -3.58 56.83
CA ASP A 105 1.22 -4.13 56.27
C ASP A 105 0.94 -5.34 55.37
N SER A 106 0.02 -6.23 55.77
CA SER A 106 -0.36 -7.39 54.95
C SER A 106 -1.06 -6.99 53.64
N LEU A 107 -1.89 -5.94 53.66
CA LEU A 107 -2.56 -5.42 52.46
C LEU A 107 -1.55 -4.81 51.48
N ILE A 108 -0.61 -4.02 52.01
CA ILE A 108 0.49 -3.42 51.26
C ILE A 108 1.39 -4.50 50.64
N GLU A 109 1.77 -5.52 51.40
CA GLU A 109 2.61 -6.61 50.92
C GLU A 109 1.91 -7.42 49.82
N GLY A 110 0.64 -7.79 50.03
CA GLY A 110 -0.18 -8.47 49.03
C GLY A 110 -0.30 -7.68 47.72
N PHE A 111 -0.50 -6.37 47.82
CA PHE A 111 -0.50 -5.47 46.67
C PHE A 111 0.87 -5.42 45.98
N ALA A 112 1.95 -5.26 46.73
CA ALA A 112 3.31 -5.18 46.18
C ALA A 112 3.69 -6.47 45.44
N VAL A 113 3.37 -7.64 46.00
CA VAL A 113 3.58 -8.94 45.35
C VAL A 113 2.78 -9.04 44.04
N ALA A 114 1.51 -8.64 44.05
CA ALA A 114 0.69 -8.65 42.84
C ALA A 114 1.20 -7.68 41.77
N ALA A 115 1.68 -6.51 42.19
CA ALA A 115 2.28 -5.52 41.30
C ALA A 115 3.58 -6.07 40.67
N GLU A 116 4.50 -6.57 41.49
CA GLU A 116 5.77 -7.16 41.05
C GLU A 116 5.59 -8.38 40.14
N ALA A 117 4.53 -9.16 40.34
CA ALA A 117 4.21 -10.31 39.52
C ALA A 117 3.68 -9.95 38.12
N SER A 118 3.32 -8.68 37.89
CA SER A 118 2.68 -8.26 36.64
C SER A 118 3.62 -8.40 35.44
N PRO A 119 3.12 -8.80 34.26
CA PRO A 119 3.94 -8.90 33.06
C PRO A 119 4.62 -7.57 32.70
N MET A 120 3.93 -6.43 32.90
CA MET A 120 4.49 -5.10 32.68
C MET A 120 5.66 -4.81 33.61
N ARG A 121 5.55 -5.05 34.93
CA ARG A 121 6.67 -4.82 35.85
C ARG A 121 7.80 -5.82 35.63
N ARG A 122 7.52 -7.09 35.36
CA ARG A 122 8.56 -8.13 35.19
C ARG A 122 9.41 -7.95 33.94
N LEU A 123 8.79 -7.54 32.84
CA LEU A 123 9.44 -7.39 31.54
C LEU A 123 9.78 -5.92 31.21
N GLY A 124 9.19 -4.96 31.91
CA GLY A 124 9.53 -3.55 31.78
C GLY A 124 10.87 -3.22 32.44
N LEU A 125 11.41 -2.05 32.13
CA LEU A 125 12.60 -1.53 32.77
C LEU A 125 12.19 -0.76 34.02
N VAL A 126 12.68 -1.19 35.19
CA VAL A 126 12.49 -0.47 36.46
C VAL A 126 13.85 0.00 36.94
N PRO A 127 14.20 1.30 36.82
CA PRO A 127 15.53 1.81 37.14
C PRO A 127 16.04 1.35 38.53
N ALA A 128 15.17 1.38 39.54
CA ALA A 128 15.50 0.96 40.91
C ALA A 128 16.05 -0.48 41.04
N ARG A 129 15.77 -1.37 40.07
CA ARG A 129 16.30 -2.76 40.06
C ARG A 129 17.74 -2.87 39.54
N GLY A 130 18.34 -1.77 39.09
CA GLY A 130 19.72 -1.74 38.61
C GLY A 130 19.92 -2.37 37.23
N LEU A 131 21.13 -2.85 36.94
CA LEU A 131 21.50 -3.25 35.57
C LEU A 131 21.07 -4.68 35.20
N LEU A 132 20.93 -5.59 36.17
CA LEU A 132 20.65 -6.99 35.92
C LEU A 132 19.14 -7.26 35.81
N GLN A 133 18.54 -6.82 34.71
CA GLN A 133 17.12 -7.04 34.42
C GLN A 133 16.84 -7.19 32.92
N PRO A 134 15.83 -7.97 32.52
CA PRO A 134 15.47 -8.14 31.10
C PRO A 134 14.98 -6.82 30.47
N GLY A 135 14.44 -5.93 31.32
CA GLY A 135 13.85 -4.65 30.95
C GLY A 135 14.72 -3.81 30.01
N TRP A 136 16.05 -3.88 30.10
CA TRP A 136 16.95 -3.16 29.19
C TRP A 136 16.70 -3.43 27.71
N LEU A 137 16.20 -4.62 27.37
CA LEU A 137 15.83 -4.98 26.00
C LEU A 137 14.32 -5.06 25.82
N THR A 138 13.62 -5.71 26.75
CA THR A 138 12.20 -6.05 26.56
C THR A 138 11.28 -4.84 26.65
N HIS A 139 11.67 -3.76 27.35
CA HIS A 139 10.85 -2.55 27.46
C HIS A 139 10.46 -1.95 26.10
N MET A 140 11.32 -2.10 25.09
CA MET A 140 11.13 -1.54 23.74
C MET A 140 9.91 -2.13 23.00
N PHE A 141 9.36 -3.24 23.48
CA PHE A 141 8.24 -3.93 22.83
C PHE A 141 6.94 -3.86 23.64
N LEU A 142 7.02 -3.45 24.90
CA LEU A 142 5.88 -3.35 25.81
C LEU A 142 5.15 -2.02 25.63
N HIS A 143 3.84 -2.01 25.84
CA HIS A 143 3.02 -0.80 25.65
C HIS A 143 1.89 -0.72 26.66
N PHE A 144 1.62 0.50 27.14
CA PHE A 144 0.51 0.84 28.03
C PHE A 144 -0.73 1.25 27.25
N GLY A 145 -1.66 0.33 27.01
CA GLY A 145 -2.93 0.63 26.33
C GLY A 145 -2.84 0.85 24.81
N TRP A 146 -4.01 0.92 24.19
CA TRP A 146 -4.17 0.94 22.73
C TRP A 146 -3.58 2.19 22.07
N MET A 147 -3.83 3.37 22.64
CA MET A 147 -3.32 4.62 22.07
C MET A 147 -1.79 4.68 22.06
N HIS A 148 -1.14 4.08 23.06
CA HIS A 148 0.30 4.07 23.16
C HIS A 148 0.94 3.20 22.07
N ILE A 149 0.45 1.98 21.83
CA ILE A 149 0.96 1.14 20.74
C ILE A 149 0.65 1.75 19.36
N LEU A 150 -0.57 2.25 19.14
CA LEU A 150 -0.95 2.84 17.86
C LEU A 150 -0.11 4.07 17.52
N GLY A 151 0.14 4.94 18.51
CA GLY A 151 1.02 6.10 18.34
C GLY A 151 2.44 5.71 17.97
N ASN A 152 3.04 4.77 18.71
CA ASN A 152 4.39 4.28 18.41
C ASN A 152 4.51 3.67 17.03
N MET A 153 3.59 2.78 16.66
CA MET A 153 3.61 2.10 15.37
C MET A 153 3.36 3.07 14.22
N PHE A 154 2.57 4.12 14.43
CA PHE A 154 2.35 5.17 13.44
C PHE A 154 3.63 5.97 13.14
N PHE A 155 4.32 6.47 14.17
CA PHE A 155 5.60 7.18 13.96
C PHE A 155 6.67 6.24 13.40
N PHE A 156 6.73 5.00 13.90
CA PHE A 156 7.68 4.00 13.41
C PHE A 156 7.42 3.63 11.94
N TYR A 157 6.17 3.51 11.52
CA TYR A 157 5.80 3.25 10.13
C TYR A 157 6.30 4.34 9.17
N LEU A 158 6.31 5.61 9.61
CA LEU A 158 6.75 6.72 8.78
C LEU A 158 8.26 6.75 8.53
N VAL A 159 9.07 6.31 9.51
CA VAL A 159 10.54 6.48 9.46
C VAL A 159 11.31 5.16 9.38
N GLY A 160 10.82 4.09 10.03
CA GLY A 160 11.50 2.81 10.18
C GLY A 160 11.80 2.13 8.85
N PRO A 161 10.77 1.87 8.00
CA PRO A 161 10.97 1.24 6.69
C PRO A 161 11.98 1.97 5.80
N LEU A 162 11.98 3.31 5.81
CA LEU A 162 12.90 4.11 5.00
C LEU A 162 14.34 3.99 5.51
N LEU A 163 14.56 3.97 6.82
CA LEU A 163 15.89 3.75 7.40
C LEU A 163 16.38 2.31 7.19
N GLU A 164 15.48 1.33 7.27
CA GLU A 164 15.80 -0.06 6.92
C GLU A 164 16.23 -0.19 5.46
N ASP A 165 15.59 0.57 4.57
CA ASP A 165 15.92 0.55 3.16
C ASP A 165 17.21 1.32 2.84
N LEU A 166 17.56 2.35 3.60
CA LEU A 166 18.84 3.04 3.45
C LEU A 166 20.02 2.20 3.97
N TRP A 167 19.88 1.58 5.13
CA TRP A 167 21.00 0.95 5.82
C TRP A 167 21.02 -0.58 5.76
N GLY A 168 19.92 -1.18 5.30
CA GLY A 168 19.73 -2.61 5.26
C GLY A 168 19.35 -3.22 6.61
N ARG A 169 18.72 -4.41 6.53
CA ARG A 169 18.11 -5.15 7.64
C ARG A 169 18.97 -5.26 8.90
N ARG A 170 20.22 -5.71 8.75
CA ARG A 170 21.10 -6.01 9.90
C ARG A 170 21.51 -4.76 10.65
N PHE A 171 21.95 -3.74 9.91
CA PHE A 171 22.40 -2.49 10.53
C PHE A 171 21.23 -1.75 11.15
N PHE A 172 20.09 -1.66 10.45
CA PHE A 172 18.89 -1.04 11.00
C PHE A 172 18.38 -1.74 12.26
N GLY A 173 18.33 -3.08 12.27
CA GLY A 173 17.94 -3.82 13.47
C GLY A 173 18.85 -3.56 14.67
N ALA A 174 20.17 -3.54 14.46
CA ALA A 174 21.13 -3.21 15.51
C ALA A 174 21.00 -1.74 15.98
N PHE A 175 20.80 -0.81 15.04
CA PHE A 175 20.58 0.60 15.32
C PHE A 175 19.32 0.82 16.17
N TYR A 176 18.21 0.15 15.85
CA TYR A 176 16.97 0.23 16.61
C TYR A 176 17.17 -0.21 18.07
N LEU A 177 17.81 -1.37 18.27
CA LEU A 177 18.09 -1.89 19.61
C LEU A 177 19.04 -0.98 20.40
N ALA A 178 20.11 -0.51 19.76
CA ALA A 178 21.04 0.44 20.37
C ALA A 178 20.34 1.76 20.74
N GLY A 179 19.46 2.26 19.87
CA GLY A 179 18.67 3.46 20.11
C GLY A 179 17.76 3.34 21.33
N GLY A 180 17.04 2.23 21.46
CA GLY A 180 16.22 1.98 22.66
C GLY A 180 17.05 1.80 23.93
N MET A 181 18.20 1.13 23.87
CA MET A 181 19.11 1.03 25.01
C MET A 181 19.68 2.39 25.43
N MET A 182 20.08 3.23 24.48
CA MET A 182 20.59 4.58 24.78
C MET A 182 19.51 5.51 25.30
N ALA A 183 18.27 5.38 24.80
CA ALA A 183 17.10 6.07 25.36
C ALA A 183 16.86 5.65 26.82
N ALA A 184 16.87 4.34 27.10
CA ALA A 184 16.76 3.82 28.45
C ALA A 184 17.90 4.31 29.36
N LEU A 185 19.14 4.35 28.86
CA LEU A 185 20.29 4.84 29.61
C LEU A 185 20.18 6.33 29.94
N ALA A 186 19.69 7.14 28.99
CA ALA A 186 19.46 8.57 29.22
C ALA A 186 18.40 8.80 30.32
N HIS A 187 17.33 8.01 30.34
CA HIS A 187 16.33 8.08 31.41
C HIS A 187 16.89 7.58 32.75
N PHE A 188 17.56 6.42 32.75
CA PHE A 188 18.20 5.83 33.92
C PHE A 188 19.24 6.78 34.55
N GLY A 189 20.00 7.53 33.76
CA GLY A 189 21.01 8.46 34.27
C GLY A 189 20.44 9.64 35.07
N ILE A 190 19.16 9.98 34.87
CA ILE A 190 18.48 11.08 35.57
C ILE A 190 17.89 10.61 36.90
N ASP A 191 17.20 9.47 36.89
CA ASP A 191 16.63 8.89 38.11
C ASP A 191 16.90 7.38 38.18
N PRO A 192 18.14 6.97 38.57
CA PRO A 192 18.51 5.55 38.67
C PRO A 192 17.72 4.80 39.75
N ARG A 193 17.10 5.52 40.69
CA ARG A 193 16.33 4.94 41.79
C ARG A 193 14.83 4.96 41.52
N SER A 194 14.42 5.36 40.31
CA SER A 194 13.01 5.43 39.96
C SER A 194 12.35 4.05 40.05
N PRO A 195 11.25 3.91 40.80
CA PRO A 195 10.47 2.67 40.88
C PRO A 195 9.42 2.58 39.75
N VAL A 196 9.33 3.61 38.92
CA VAL A 196 8.40 3.71 37.80
C VAL A 196 8.83 2.79 36.67
N VAL A 197 7.87 2.02 36.14
CA VAL A 197 8.11 1.12 35.02
C VAL A 197 8.20 1.91 33.73
N MET A 198 9.33 1.77 33.04
CA MET A 198 9.51 2.20 31.66
C MET A 198 9.16 1.05 30.71
N ALA A 199 8.21 1.32 29.81
CA ALA A 199 7.78 0.44 28.73
C ALA A 199 7.32 1.29 27.55
N GLY A 200 7.73 0.93 26.33
CA GLY A 200 7.38 1.63 25.11
C GLY A 200 8.49 1.54 24.06
N ALA A 201 8.11 1.38 22.80
CA ALA A 201 9.03 1.51 21.67
C ALA A 201 9.52 2.96 21.47
N SER A 202 8.91 3.94 22.13
CA SER A 202 9.03 5.37 21.82
C SER A 202 10.45 5.91 21.90
N GLY A 203 11.29 5.42 22.81
CA GLY A 203 12.71 5.79 22.86
C GLY A 203 13.50 5.32 21.62
N ALA A 204 13.27 4.09 21.18
CA ALA A 204 13.88 3.56 19.95
C ALA A 204 13.31 4.25 18.69
N VAL A 205 12.00 4.53 18.68
CA VAL A 205 11.36 5.31 17.60
C VAL A 205 11.90 6.74 17.55
N ALA A 206 12.13 7.38 18.70
CA ALA A 206 12.77 8.69 18.78
C ALA A 206 14.17 8.67 18.18
N ALA A 207 14.95 7.61 18.42
CA ALA A 207 16.24 7.42 17.74
C ALA A 207 16.08 7.29 16.22
N CYS A 208 15.11 6.53 15.74
CA CYS A 208 14.79 6.50 14.31
C CYS A 208 14.39 7.89 13.79
N MET A 209 13.60 8.66 14.52
CA MET A 209 13.22 10.03 14.12
C MET A 209 14.43 10.97 14.05
N GLY A 210 15.36 10.89 15.00
CA GLY A 210 16.61 11.65 14.99
C GLY A 210 17.48 11.31 13.79
N ALA A 211 17.67 10.01 13.52
CA ALA A 211 18.38 9.53 12.35
C ALA A 211 17.73 9.98 11.04
N PHE A 212 16.40 9.83 10.95
CA PHE A 212 15.62 10.23 9.79
C PHE A 212 15.71 11.74 9.52
N SER A 213 15.68 12.56 10.57
CA SER A 213 15.78 14.02 10.46
C SER A 213 17.09 14.48 9.84
N TYR A 214 18.18 13.75 10.10
CA TYR A 214 19.48 13.99 9.48
C TYR A 214 19.55 13.37 8.07
N ARG A 215 19.37 12.05 7.98
CA ARG A 215 19.67 11.28 6.77
C ARG A 215 18.69 11.53 5.62
N CYS A 216 17.44 11.82 5.97
CA CYS A 216 16.36 12.14 5.04
C CYS A 216 16.01 13.63 5.06
N ALA A 217 16.92 14.52 5.47
CA ALA A 217 16.64 15.95 5.67
C ALA A 217 15.96 16.63 4.46
N SER A 218 16.32 16.24 3.23
CA SER A 218 15.74 16.79 2.00
C SER A 218 14.35 16.25 1.65
N LYS A 219 13.93 15.11 2.24
CA LYS A 219 12.60 14.53 2.02
C LYS A 219 11.53 15.42 2.63
N ARG A 220 10.34 15.42 2.02
CA ARG A 220 9.20 16.22 2.47
C ARG A 220 8.14 15.31 3.07
N ILE A 221 7.65 15.66 4.24
CA ILE A 221 6.54 14.99 4.91
C ILE A 221 5.27 15.75 4.59
N ARG A 222 4.25 15.04 4.11
CA ARG A 222 2.93 15.59 3.91
C ARG A 222 2.19 15.61 5.24
N MET A 223 1.95 16.81 5.74
CA MET A 223 1.15 17.07 6.93
C MET A 223 -0.27 17.36 6.51
N ALA A 224 -1.24 16.65 7.07
CA ALA A 224 -2.64 17.03 7.00
C ALA A 224 -2.99 17.92 8.19
N TYR A 225 -3.85 18.90 7.95
CA TYR A 225 -4.40 19.75 8.99
C TYR A 225 -5.92 19.78 8.95
N MET A 226 -6.51 19.85 10.15
CA MET A 226 -7.94 20.05 10.34
C MET A 226 -8.17 21.17 11.37
N ILE A 227 -8.80 22.25 10.93
CA ILE A 227 -9.20 23.38 11.77
C ILE A 227 -10.72 23.32 11.91
N GLY A 228 -11.19 22.62 12.95
CA GLY A 228 -12.61 22.34 13.16
C GLY A 228 -13.22 21.53 12.00
N TRP A 229 -14.53 21.63 11.81
CA TRP A 229 -15.25 21.00 10.69
C TRP A 229 -15.14 21.79 9.37
N VAL A 230 -14.53 22.98 9.42
CA VAL A 230 -14.66 24.03 8.38
C VAL A 230 -13.51 24.00 7.37
N ARG A 231 -12.28 23.68 7.79
CA ARG A 231 -11.13 23.65 6.87
C ARG A 231 -10.27 22.39 7.06
N ARG A 232 -10.01 21.74 5.94
CA ARG A 232 -9.18 20.53 5.80
C ARG A 232 -8.20 20.79 4.65
N GLY A 233 -6.96 20.38 4.80
CA GLY A 233 -5.96 20.51 3.75
C GLY A 233 -4.68 19.75 4.06
N THR A 234 -3.70 19.85 3.16
CA THR A 234 -2.36 19.30 3.36
C THR A 234 -1.29 20.32 3.02
N PHE A 235 -0.17 20.28 3.72
CA PHE A 235 1.04 21.04 3.39
C PHE A 235 2.27 20.15 3.52
N LEU A 236 3.38 20.58 2.93
CA LEU A 236 4.65 19.84 2.98
C LEU A 236 5.58 20.51 3.98
N ILE A 237 6.23 19.69 4.81
CA ILE A 237 7.29 20.13 5.71
C ILE A 237 8.56 19.31 5.46
N PRO A 238 9.75 19.92 5.37
CA PRO A 238 11.00 19.16 5.32
C PRO A 238 11.15 18.24 6.54
N ALA A 239 11.70 17.05 6.33
CA ALA A 239 11.86 16.05 7.37
C ALA A 239 12.65 16.55 8.59
N TRP A 240 13.72 17.32 8.36
CA TRP A 240 14.53 17.90 9.42
C TRP A 240 13.75 18.89 10.29
N LEU A 241 12.85 19.70 9.68
CA LEU A 241 12.00 20.63 10.41
C LEU A 241 10.93 19.88 11.22
N TRP A 242 10.31 18.86 10.63
CA TRP A 242 9.31 18.06 11.34
C TRP A 242 9.90 17.36 12.57
N GLY A 243 11.03 16.67 12.40
CA GLY A 243 11.70 16.03 13.53
C GLY A 243 12.24 17.05 14.54
N GLY A 244 12.75 18.20 14.06
CA GLY A 244 13.17 19.31 14.92
C GLY A 244 12.03 19.90 15.76
N PHE A 245 10.84 20.11 15.19
CA PHE A 245 9.67 20.56 15.95
C PHE A 245 9.19 19.52 16.95
N TRP A 246 9.21 18.25 16.58
CA TRP A 246 8.87 17.16 17.49
C TRP A 246 9.84 17.13 18.69
N PHE A 247 11.15 17.18 18.42
CA PHE A 247 12.18 17.21 19.47
C PHE A 247 12.08 18.46 20.36
N ALA A 248 11.83 19.63 19.77
CA ALA A 248 11.61 20.86 20.53
C ALA A 248 10.37 20.75 21.44
N GLY A 249 9.33 20.02 21.03
CA GLY A 249 8.18 19.70 21.86
C GLY A 249 8.54 18.86 23.08
N GLU A 250 9.39 17.84 22.92
CA GLU A 250 9.88 17.02 24.04
C GLU A 250 10.71 17.85 25.02
N VAL A 251 11.63 18.69 24.52
CA VAL A 251 12.42 19.61 25.35
C VAL A 251 11.53 20.61 26.08
N PHE A 252 10.53 21.17 25.39
CA PHE A 252 9.56 22.06 26.02
C PHE A 252 8.82 21.34 27.15
N SER A 253 8.33 20.11 26.91
CA SER A 253 7.62 19.32 27.92
C SER A 253 8.47 19.03 29.16
N LEU A 254 9.77 18.79 28.97
CA LEU A 254 10.73 18.64 30.07
C LEU A 254 10.82 19.93 30.90
N VAL A 255 10.95 21.10 30.25
CA VAL A 255 11.11 22.39 30.93
C VAL A 255 9.81 22.84 31.60
N SER A 256 8.66 22.63 30.96
CA SER A 256 7.34 23.00 31.47
C SER A 256 6.77 22.04 32.51
N HIS A 257 7.42 20.90 32.77
CA HIS A 257 6.94 19.83 33.65
C HIS A 257 5.52 19.34 33.28
N SER A 258 5.13 19.44 32.00
CA SER A 258 3.75 19.21 31.56
C SER A 258 3.39 17.74 31.31
N SER A 259 4.33 16.83 31.47
CA SER A 259 4.18 15.41 31.14
C SER A 259 4.69 14.51 32.27
N GLU A 260 3.96 14.48 33.37
CA GLU A 260 4.18 13.54 34.46
C GLU A 260 3.82 12.11 34.01
N GLY A 261 4.81 11.21 33.97
CA GLY A 261 4.62 9.78 33.68
C GLY A 261 5.04 9.31 32.28
N VAL A 262 5.49 10.22 31.40
CA VAL A 262 6.15 9.84 30.14
C VAL A 262 7.66 10.02 30.30
N ALA A 263 8.45 9.05 29.86
CA ALA A 263 9.92 9.12 29.93
C ALA A 263 10.49 10.09 28.89
N VAL A 264 10.21 11.40 29.01
CA VAL A 264 10.67 12.46 28.09
C VAL A 264 12.18 12.42 27.88
N MET A 265 12.95 12.12 28.93
CA MET A 265 14.40 11.96 28.81
C MET A 265 14.82 10.78 27.93
N ALA A 266 14.01 9.73 27.86
CA ALA A 266 14.25 8.65 26.91
C ALA A 266 14.03 9.11 25.46
N HIS A 267 13.02 9.94 25.21
CA HIS A 267 12.77 10.50 23.87
C HIS A 267 13.90 11.43 23.44
N ILE A 268 14.32 12.35 24.32
CA ILE A 268 15.42 13.28 24.05
C ILE A 268 16.72 12.50 23.81
N GLY A 269 17.06 11.57 24.71
CA GLY A 269 18.28 10.76 24.61
C GLY A 269 18.29 9.88 23.36
N GLY A 270 17.16 9.24 23.05
CA GLY A 270 16.98 8.45 21.83
C GLY A 270 17.19 9.29 20.58
N PHE A 271 16.49 10.44 20.47
CA PHE A 271 16.61 11.33 19.31
C PHE A 271 18.04 11.83 19.09
N LEU A 272 18.71 12.31 20.15
CA LEU A 272 20.09 12.80 20.07
C LEU A 272 21.05 11.68 19.67
N PHE A 273 20.90 10.47 20.23
CA PHE A 273 21.67 9.31 19.82
C PHE A 273 21.46 9.02 18.33
N GLY A 274 20.22 8.95 17.88
CA GLY A 274 19.90 8.62 16.49
C GLY A 274 20.45 9.64 15.51
N PHE A 275 20.29 10.93 15.81
CA PHE A 275 20.84 12.02 15.00
C PHE A 275 22.37 11.96 14.94
N GLY A 276 23.03 11.79 16.10
CA GLY A 276 24.49 11.71 16.19
C GLY A 276 25.06 10.48 15.51
N ALA A 277 24.44 9.31 15.70
CA ALA A 277 24.85 8.06 15.07
C ALA A 277 24.69 8.12 13.55
N ALA A 278 23.57 8.65 13.04
CA ALA A 278 23.38 8.86 11.60
C ALA A 278 24.43 9.82 11.02
N THR A 279 24.72 10.91 11.74
CA THR A 279 25.77 11.87 11.35
C THR A 279 27.14 11.19 11.28
N LEU A 280 27.49 10.37 12.28
CA LEU A 280 28.77 9.67 12.32
C LEU A 280 28.90 8.63 11.19
N VAL A 281 27.84 7.88 10.92
CA VAL A 281 27.80 6.85 9.86
C VAL A 281 27.98 7.49 8.47
N ASP A 282 27.35 8.63 8.24
CA ASP A 282 27.48 9.42 7.01
C ASP A 282 28.89 10.04 6.89
N LYS A 283 29.33 10.81 7.91
CA LYS A 283 30.61 11.54 7.88
C LYS A 283 31.85 10.64 7.88
N SER A 284 31.77 9.44 8.45
CA SER A 284 32.86 8.47 8.41
C SER A 284 33.02 7.80 7.04
N GLY A 285 32.08 8.01 6.10
CA GLY A 285 32.02 7.30 4.84
C GLY A 285 31.70 5.81 4.99
N TYR A 286 31.37 5.34 6.20
CA TYR A 286 31.01 3.94 6.45
C TYR A 286 29.77 3.53 5.65
N GLU A 287 28.81 4.45 5.51
CA GLU A 287 27.61 4.20 4.71
C GLU A 287 27.97 3.87 3.25
N ALA A 288 28.75 4.73 2.59
CA ALA A 288 29.17 4.52 1.20
C ALA A 288 30.09 3.31 1.04
N ARG A 289 30.95 3.01 2.02
CA ARG A 289 31.94 1.94 1.94
C ARG A 289 31.36 0.55 2.24
N ALA A 290 30.44 0.45 3.19
CA ALA A 290 30.02 -0.84 3.76
C ALA A 290 28.51 -1.09 3.70
N LEU A 291 27.67 -0.05 3.87
CA LEU A 291 26.22 -0.23 3.87
C LEU A 291 25.65 -0.21 2.46
N ALA A 292 25.99 0.79 1.64
CA ALA A 292 25.48 0.94 0.27
C ALA A 292 25.80 -0.27 -0.62
N PRO A 293 27.04 -0.82 -0.65
CA PRO A 293 27.34 -2.02 -1.43
C PRO A 293 26.59 -3.26 -0.93
N ALA A 294 26.52 -3.47 0.39
CA ALA A 294 25.84 -4.63 0.98
C ALA A 294 24.30 -4.57 0.81
N VAL A 295 23.78 -3.36 0.68
CA VAL A 295 22.39 -3.09 0.29
C VAL A 295 22.22 -3.36 -1.20
N GLN A 296 23.01 -2.76 -2.08
CA GLN A 296 22.90 -2.91 -3.54
C GLN A 296 23.12 -4.36 -4.01
N GLU A 297 24.09 -5.09 -3.44
CA GLU A 297 24.39 -6.51 -3.75
C GLU A 297 23.17 -7.43 -3.53
N LYS A 298 22.26 -7.06 -2.61
CA LYS A 298 21.06 -7.83 -2.27
C LYS A 298 19.77 -7.30 -2.88
N THR A 299 19.82 -6.13 -3.51
CA THR A 299 18.61 -5.42 -3.96
C THR A 299 18.54 -5.28 -5.48
N THR A 300 19.65 -5.49 -6.18
CA THR A 300 19.69 -5.20 -7.61
C THR A 300 20.10 -6.44 -8.40
N TRP A 301 19.17 -6.89 -9.25
CA TRP A 301 19.52 -7.12 -10.65
C TRP A 301 20.43 -5.95 -11.08
N THR A 302 21.74 -6.20 -11.13
CA THR A 302 22.85 -5.27 -11.38
C THR A 302 22.46 -3.92 -11.99
N GLN A 303 22.48 -2.85 -11.19
CA GLN A 303 22.56 -1.49 -11.72
C GLN A 303 23.95 -1.31 -12.36
N HIS A 304 23.96 -0.90 -13.62
CA HIS A 304 25.20 -0.74 -14.39
C HIS A 304 26.02 0.44 -13.83
N PRO A 305 27.36 0.31 -13.62
CA PRO A 305 28.19 1.39 -13.05
C PRO A 305 28.09 2.73 -13.80
N SER A 306 27.89 2.68 -15.12
CA SER A 306 27.68 3.88 -15.94
C SER A 306 26.38 4.64 -15.65
N THR A 307 25.39 4.04 -14.99
CA THR A 307 24.16 4.76 -14.57
C THR A 307 24.49 5.80 -13.50
N GLU A 308 25.35 5.47 -12.54
CA GLU A 308 25.83 6.40 -11.52
C GLU A 308 26.72 7.50 -12.12
N LEU A 309 27.56 7.15 -13.11
CA LEU A 309 28.34 8.16 -13.86
C LEU A 309 27.42 9.13 -14.60
N ALA A 310 26.31 8.66 -15.16
CA ALA A 310 25.33 9.50 -15.85
C ALA A 310 24.66 10.48 -14.89
N ARG A 311 24.22 10.02 -13.71
CA ARG A 311 23.64 10.88 -12.66
C ARG A 311 24.63 11.94 -12.19
N ALA A 312 25.86 11.53 -11.87
CA ALA A 312 26.89 12.47 -11.42
C ALA A 312 27.24 13.51 -12.51
N ALA A 313 27.16 13.16 -13.80
CA ALA A 313 27.34 14.10 -14.89
C ALA A 313 26.18 15.09 -15.02
N LEU A 314 24.93 14.63 -14.87
CA LEU A 314 23.74 15.48 -14.83
C LEU A 314 23.77 16.48 -13.67
N ASP A 315 24.23 16.06 -12.48
CA ASP A 315 24.38 16.93 -11.32
C ASP A 315 25.37 18.07 -11.55
N ARG A 316 26.38 17.84 -12.41
CA ARG A 316 27.34 18.87 -12.85
C ARG A 316 26.85 19.70 -14.04
N GLY A 317 25.66 19.40 -14.57
CA GLY A 317 25.13 20.03 -15.78
C GLY A 317 25.78 19.55 -17.09
N ASP A 318 26.59 18.48 -17.05
CA ASP A 318 27.28 17.94 -18.22
C ASP A 318 26.40 16.90 -18.95
N GLN A 319 25.54 17.40 -19.82
CA GLN A 319 24.65 16.55 -20.62
C GLN A 319 25.39 15.64 -21.60
N ARG A 320 26.59 16.02 -22.06
CA ARG A 320 27.36 15.19 -23.01
C ARG A 320 27.91 13.95 -22.32
N ALA A 321 28.54 14.13 -21.17
CA ALA A 321 29.05 13.00 -20.37
C ALA A 321 27.90 12.09 -19.89
N ALA A 322 26.75 12.67 -19.52
CA ALA A 322 25.57 11.90 -19.15
C ALA A 322 25.04 11.05 -20.32
N ALA A 323 24.95 11.62 -21.53
CA ALA A 323 24.53 10.90 -22.72
C ALA A 323 25.47 9.73 -23.05
N GLU A 324 26.78 9.94 -22.98
CA GLU A 324 27.77 8.89 -23.25
C GLU A 324 27.70 7.74 -22.22
N ALA A 325 27.49 8.09 -20.95
CA ALA A 325 27.30 7.12 -19.89
C ALA A 325 26.01 6.29 -20.10
N TYR A 326 24.88 6.92 -20.42
CA TYR A 326 23.63 6.20 -20.75
C TYR A 326 23.74 5.36 -22.02
N ARG A 327 24.43 5.82 -23.07
CA ARG A 327 24.72 4.99 -24.25
C ARG A 327 25.55 3.76 -23.91
N THR A 328 26.42 3.85 -22.91
CA THR A 328 27.19 2.69 -22.43
C THR A 328 26.27 1.68 -21.76
N VAL A 329 25.36 2.14 -20.89
CA VAL A 329 24.34 1.27 -20.29
C VAL A 329 23.48 0.59 -21.36
N LEU A 330 22.96 1.34 -22.34
CA LEU A 330 22.05 0.79 -23.35
C LEU A 330 22.72 -0.17 -24.35
N ARG A 331 24.06 -0.13 -24.50
CA ARG A 331 24.79 -1.12 -25.31
C ARG A 331 24.78 -2.50 -24.66
N GLU A 332 24.85 -2.56 -23.33
CA GLU A 332 24.87 -3.80 -22.56
C GLU A 332 23.45 -4.23 -22.13
N HIS A 333 22.60 -3.25 -21.82
CA HIS A 333 21.23 -3.43 -21.36
C HIS A 333 20.27 -2.54 -22.17
N PRO A 334 19.88 -2.93 -23.40
CA PRO A 334 19.03 -2.12 -24.28
C PRO A 334 17.62 -1.84 -23.75
N LEU A 335 17.19 -2.54 -22.69
CA LEU A 335 15.90 -2.39 -22.03
C LEU A 335 16.00 -1.65 -20.69
N ASP A 336 17.18 -1.09 -20.35
CA ASP A 336 17.34 -0.30 -19.14
C ASP A 336 16.50 0.99 -19.23
N ARG A 337 15.51 1.09 -18.34
CA ARG A 337 14.52 2.18 -18.37
C ARG A 337 15.13 3.53 -18.10
N GLU A 338 16.01 3.63 -17.11
CA GLU A 338 16.59 4.90 -16.71
C GLU A 338 17.48 5.44 -17.84
N ALA A 339 18.34 4.59 -18.40
CA ALA A 339 19.20 4.99 -19.49
C ALA A 339 18.42 5.32 -20.77
N ALA A 340 17.36 4.56 -21.08
CA ALA A 340 16.51 4.80 -22.23
C ALA A 340 15.81 6.16 -22.17
N ILE A 341 15.16 6.48 -21.04
CA ILE A 341 14.45 7.77 -20.85
C ILE A 341 15.45 8.91 -20.73
N GLY A 342 16.51 8.73 -19.94
CA GLY A 342 17.55 9.73 -19.72
C GLY A 342 18.21 10.16 -21.02
N LEU A 343 18.63 9.19 -21.84
CA LEU A 343 19.24 9.48 -23.14
C LEU A 343 18.25 10.14 -24.11
N ALA A 344 17.03 9.61 -24.21
CA ALA A 344 16.00 10.17 -25.09
C ALA A 344 15.72 11.64 -24.78
N ARG A 345 15.67 12.02 -23.50
CA ARG A 345 15.46 13.42 -23.07
C ARG A 345 16.66 14.31 -23.37
N ILE A 346 17.89 13.82 -23.22
CA ILE A 346 19.09 14.60 -23.58
C ILE A 346 19.16 14.82 -25.09
N GLU A 347 18.88 13.78 -25.88
CA GLU A 347 18.95 13.84 -27.35
C GLU A 347 17.70 14.46 -28.00
N GLN A 348 16.62 14.65 -27.23
CA GLN A 348 15.29 15.04 -27.73
C GLN A 348 14.81 14.13 -28.88
N ASP A 349 15.06 12.83 -28.72
CA ASP A 349 14.79 11.79 -29.71
C ASP A 349 14.19 10.57 -29.00
N PRO A 350 13.04 10.02 -29.42
CA PRO A 350 12.49 8.82 -28.79
C PRO A 350 13.31 7.56 -29.11
N ALA A 351 14.24 7.61 -30.08
CA ALA A 351 14.98 6.43 -30.57
C ALA A 351 15.59 5.55 -29.47
N PRO A 352 16.26 6.08 -28.43
CA PRO A 352 16.80 5.27 -27.33
C PRO A 352 15.74 4.49 -26.54
N ALA A 353 14.50 4.98 -26.49
CA ALA A 353 13.40 4.37 -25.77
C ALA A 353 12.57 3.39 -26.61
N ILE A 354 12.75 3.37 -27.94
CA ILE A 354 11.99 2.49 -28.85
C ILE A 354 12.13 1.01 -28.48
N PRO A 355 13.33 0.44 -28.22
CA PRO A 355 13.47 -0.98 -27.91
C PRO A 355 12.69 -1.40 -26.66
N LEU A 356 12.71 -0.55 -25.62
CA LEU A 356 11.97 -0.77 -24.39
C LEU A 356 10.46 -0.65 -24.60
N LEU A 357 9.99 0.40 -25.29
CA LEU A 357 8.58 0.57 -25.63
C LEU A 357 8.05 -0.59 -26.47
N GLN A 358 8.85 -1.08 -27.43
CA GLN A 358 8.53 -2.28 -28.21
C GLN A 358 8.46 -3.53 -27.35
N ASN A 359 9.41 -3.72 -26.44
CA ASN A 359 9.41 -4.87 -25.52
C ASN A 359 8.14 -4.90 -24.66
N LEU A 360 7.77 -3.76 -24.08
CA LEU A 360 6.54 -3.62 -23.30
C LEU A 360 5.29 -3.90 -24.15
N ALA A 361 5.25 -3.37 -25.38
CA ALA A 361 4.15 -3.60 -26.31
C ALA A 361 4.03 -5.07 -26.75
N VAL A 362 5.16 -5.78 -26.91
CA VAL A 362 5.19 -7.21 -27.24
C VAL A 362 4.69 -8.07 -26.08
N ARG A 363 4.94 -7.67 -24.83
CA ARG A 363 4.47 -8.36 -23.61
C ARG A 363 3.01 -8.03 -23.24
N GLY A 364 2.32 -7.28 -24.07
CA GLY A 364 0.95 -6.82 -23.79
C GLY A 364 0.84 -5.79 -22.68
N GLU A 365 1.95 -5.21 -22.22
CA GLU A 365 2.03 -4.22 -21.13
C GLU A 365 1.83 -2.79 -21.65
N LEU A 366 0.81 -2.60 -22.50
CA LEU A 366 0.57 -1.34 -23.21
C LEU A 366 0.31 -0.14 -22.28
N GLY A 367 -0.24 -0.37 -21.09
CA GLY A 367 -0.40 0.68 -20.07
C GLY A 367 0.93 1.20 -19.53
N GLN A 368 1.94 0.33 -19.38
CA GLN A 368 3.28 0.76 -18.95
C GLN A 368 4.03 1.45 -20.09
N ALA A 369 3.90 0.93 -21.32
CA ALA A 369 4.43 1.58 -22.51
C ALA A 369 3.84 2.99 -22.69
N TRP A 370 2.55 3.16 -22.38
CA TRP A 370 1.87 4.45 -22.36
C TRP A 370 2.41 5.41 -21.30
N ILE A 371 2.54 4.97 -20.04
CA ILE A 371 3.12 5.79 -18.97
C ILE A 371 4.53 6.25 -19.36
N MET A 372 5.34 5.34 -19.90
CA MET A 372 6.69 5.67 -20.36
C MET A 372 6.68 6.67 -21.52
N ALA A 373 5.74 6.56 -22.47
CA ALA A 373 5.57 7.53 -23.55
C ALA A 373 5.26 8.94 -23.01
N LEU A 374 4.43 9.05 -21.96
CA LEU A 374 4.17 10.32 -21.29
C LEU A 374 5.42 10.88 -20.58
N GLU A 375 6.23 10.02 -19.97
CA GLU A 375 7.48 10.43 -19.32
C GLU A 375 8.53 10.95 -20.29
N LEU A 376 8.52 10.52 -21.56
CA LEU A 376 9.42 11.09 -22.57
C LEU A 376 9.17 12.60 -22.78
N GLY A 377 7.97 13.10 -22.49
CA GLY A 377 7.64 14.52 -22.55
C GLY A 377 7.96 15.10 -23.93
N SER A 378 8.77 16.17 -23.99
CA SER A 378 9.17 16.81 -25.25
C SER A 378 10.00 15.92 -26.18
N ALA A 379 10.66 14.89 -25.64
CA ALA A 379 11.41 13.93 -26.44
C ALA A 379 10.50 12.92 -27.15
N PHE A 380 9.21 12.87 -26.81
CA PHE A 380 8.26 12.01 -27.49
C PHE A 380 7.92 12.58 -28.86
N ASN A 381 8.28 11.86 -29.93
CA ASN A 381 7.92 12.23 -31.30
C ASN A 381 7.17 11.07 -32.01
N PRO A 382 5.84 11.18 -32.20
CA PRO A 382 5.04 10.19 -32.91
C PRO A 382 5.56 9.83 -34.30
N ASP A 383 6.13 10.79 -35.03
CA ASP A 383 6.62 10.58 -36.40
C ASP A 383 7.89 9.70 -36.45
N ARG A 384 8.58 9.52 -35.32
CA ARG A 384 9.79 8.68 -35.21
C ARG A 384 9.52 7.29 -34.66
N LEU A 385 8.29 6.99 -34.25
CA LEU A 385 7.91 5.66 -33.78
C LEU A 385 7.63 4.70 -34.95
N PRO A 386 7.93 3.39 -34.83
CA PRO A 386 7.51 2.38 -35.78
C PRO A 386 5.97 2.27 -35.85
N ASP A 387 5.41 2.10 -37.05
CA ASP A 387 3.96 2.10 -37.32
C ASP A 387 3.17 1.18 -36.38
N LYS A 388 3.66 -0.05 -36.18
CA LYS A 388 3.01 -1.03 -35.31
C LYS A 388 2.98 -0.57 -33.85
N LEU A 389 4.10 -0.06 -33.34
CA LEU A 389 4.20 0.44 -31.96
C LEU A 389 3.30 1.67 -31.77
N ALA A 390 3.36 2.62 -32.69
CA ALA A 390 2.53 3.82 -32.64
C ALA A 390 1.03 3.46 -32.67
N TYR A 391 0.62 2.51 -33.51
CA TYR A 391 -0.76 2.05 -33.60
C TYR A 391 -1.24 1.32 -32.34
N GLN A 392 -0.35 0.52 -31.72
CA GLN A 392 -0.61 -0.16 -30.45
C GLN A 392 -0.77 0.84 -29.30
N LEU A 393 0.12 1.83 -29.22
CA LEU A 393 0.05 2.90 -28.21
C LEU A 393 -1.22 3.74 -28.38
N ALA A 394 -1.59 4.11 -29.61
CA ALA A 394 -2.84 4.83 -29.90
C ALA A 394 -4.11 4.03 -29.57
N GLY A 395 -4.03 2.69 -29.55
CA GLY A 395 -5.15 1.84 -29.15
C GLY A 395 -5.27 1.65 -27.63
N ALA A 396 -4.15 1.73 -26.91
CA ALA A 396 -4.11 1.57 -25.45
C ALA A 396 -4.85 2.68 -24.69
N THR A 397 -5.09 3.82 -25.34
CA THR A 397 -5.56 5.07 -24.74
C THR A 397 -7.07 5.23 -24.70
N GLU A 398 -7.84 4.35 -25.36
CA GLU A 398 -9.31 4.37 -25.28
C GLU A 398 -9.84 4.08 -23.86
N ALA A 399 -8.96 3.65 -22.94
CA ALA A 399 -9.25 3.42 -21.53
C ALA A 399 -8.70 4.52 -20.57
N ALA A 400 -7.98 5.53 -21.05
CA ALA A 400 -7.31 6.53 -20.21
C ALA A 400 -7.98 7.91 -20.34
N SER A 401 -8.67 8.39 -19.30
CA SER A 401 -9.35 9.69 -19.26
C SER A 401 -8.42 10.90 -19.42
N ASP A 402 -7.13 10.71 -19.13
CA ASP A 402 -6.15 11.79 -18.99
C ASP A 402 -5.20 11.89 -20.21
N ALA A 403 -5.55 11.21 -21.32
CA ALA A 403 -4.63 11.02 -22.45
C ALA A 403 -4.39 12.26 -23.32
N GLY A 404 -5.15 13.33 -23.13
CA GLY A 404 -5.07 14.55 -23.94
C GLY A 404 -5.17 14.28 -25.44
N ASP A 405 -4.45 15.05 -26.26
CA ASP A 405 -4.48 14.95 -27.72
C ASP A 405 -3.48 13.92 -28.31
N LEU A 406 -2.69 13.27 -27.47
CA LEU A 406 -1.60 12.39 -27.90
C LEU A 406 -2.07 11.18 -28.74
N PRO A 407 -3.23 10.54 -28.47
CA PRO A 407 -3.78 9.50 -29.35
C PRO A 407 -4.08 10.02 -30.76
N ALA A 408 -4.60 11.24 -30.86
CA ALA A 408 -4.88 11.89 -32.14
C ALA A 408 -3.58 12.23 -32.88
N GLN A 409 -2.53 12.65 -32.15
CA GLN A 409 -1.20 12.90 -32.72
C GLN A 409 -0.56 11.62 -33.28
N LEU A 410 -0.68 10.49 -32.56
CA LEU A 410 -0.19 9.19 -33.01
C LEU A 410 -0.93 8.71 -34.26
N GLU A 411 -2.27 8.80 -34.27
CA GLU A 411 -3.07 8.42 -35.43
C GLU A 411 -2.82 9.30 -36.64
N ALA A 412 -2.66 10.61 -36.44
CA ALA A 412 -2.28 11.53 -37.51
C ALA A 412 -0.88 11.20 -38.06
N ALA A 413 0.08 10.89 -37.20
CA ALA A 413 1.43 10.49 -37.61
C ALA A 413 1.45 9.19 -38.42
N ILE A 414 0.63 8.21 -38.06
CA ILE A 414 0.49 6.94 -38.80
C ILE A 414 -0.31 7.17 -40.09
N GLY A 415 -1.38 7.96 -40.03
CA GLY A 415 -2.26 8.25 -41.16
C GLY A 415 -1.59 9.02 -42.30
N ARG A 416 -0.50 9.75 -42.02
CA ARG A 416 0.37 10.37 -43.04
C ARG A 416 1.26 9.35 -43.79
N ARG A 417 1.31 8.09 -43.35
CA ARG A 417 2.13 7.02 -43.93
C ARG A 417 1.32 6.17 -44.90
N ARG A 418 1.93 5.13 -45.48
CA ARG A 418 1.29 4.22 -46.44
C ARG A 418 0.98 2.86 -45.83
N GLY A 419 0.01 2.16 -46.41
CA GLY A 419 -0.29 0.76 -46.09
C GLY A 419 -1.45 0.56 -45.11
N PRO A 420 -1.70 -0.70 -44.72
CA PRO A 420 -2.94 -1.09 -44.03
C PRO A 420 -3.07 -0.51 -42.62
N LEU A 421 -1.95 -0.21 -41.94
CA LEU A 421 -1.98 0.43 -40.62
C LEU A 421 -2.36 1.92 -40.70
N ALA A 422 -1.98 2.61 -41.79
CA ALA A 422 -2.42 3.99 -42.04
C ALA A 422 -3.94 4.06 -42.23
N ALA A 423 -4.51 3.14 -43.01
CA ALA A 423 -5.96 3.05 -43.18
C ALA A 423 -6.68 2.76 -41.85
N LYS A 424 -6.16 1.82 -41.05
CA LYS A 424 -6.72 1.52 -39.72
C LYS A 424 -6.64 2.70 -38.75
N ALA A 425 -5.52 3.44 -38.75
CA ALA A 425 -5.34 4.63 -37.92
C ALA A 425 -6.32 5.74 -38.32
N LEU A 426 -6.47 6.01 -39.62
CA LEU A 426 -7.42 7.00 -40.14
C LEU A 426 -8.88 6.60 -39.85
N LEU A 427 -9.22 5.32 -39.95
CA LEU A 427 -10.55 4.82 -39.58
C LEU A 427 -10.83 4.99 -38.08
N ARG A 428 -9.84 4.75 -37.20
CA ARG A 428 -9.97 4.99 -35.76
C ARG A 428 -10.10 6.48 -35.45
N ALA A 429 -9.32 7.33 -36.11
CA ALA A 429 -9.43 8.78 -36.00
C ALA A 429 -10.82 9.29 -36.43
N ALA A 430 -11.36 8.77 -37.54
CA ALA A 430 -12.70 9.10 -38.02
C ALA A 430 -13.78 8.76 -36.97
N LYS A 431 -13.74 7.54 -36.42
CA LYS A 431 -14.66 7.10 -35.35
C LYS A 431 -14.58 7.99 -34.12
N ARG A 432 -13.38 8.41 -33.71
CA ARG A 432 -13.20 9.34 -32.59
C ARG A 432 -13.80 10.71 -32.91
N CYS A 433 -13.64 11.21 -34.12
CA CYS A 433 -14.22 12.48 -34.54
C CYS A 433 -15.75 12.42 -34.52
N PHE A 434 -16.37 11.35 -35.04
CA PHE A 434 -17.82 11.15 -34.97
C PHE A 434 -18.34 11.03 -33.54
N ALA A 435 -17.64 10.29 -32.67
CA ALA A 435 -17.99 10.20 -31.25
C ALA A 435 -17.93 11.56 -30.53
N ALA A 436 -17.07 12.46 -31.01
CA ALA A 436 -16.94 13.84 -30.52
C ALA A 436 -17.79 14.85 -31.30
N SER A 437 -18.71 14.40 -32.17
CA SER A 437 -19.56 15.25 -33.03
C SER A 437 -18.78 16.20 -33.95
N ARG A 438 -17.58 15.80 -34.39
CA ARG A 438 -16.72 16.50 -35.35
C ARG A 438 -16.83 15.84 -36.73
N ASP A 439 -18.01 15.89 -37.31
CA ASP A 439 -18.35 15.11 -38.52
C ASP A 439 -17.50 15.51 -39.73
N GLY A 440 -17.13 16.79 -39.87
CA GLY A 440 -16.27 17.27 -40.95
C GLY A 440 -14.84 16.71 -40.89
N GLU A 441 -14.23 16.68 -39.70
CA GLU A 441 -12.92 16.04 -39.48
C GLU A 441 -13.00 14.53 -39.67
N GLY A 442 -14.09 13.91 -39.19
CA GLY A 442 -14.34 12.48 -39.36
C GLY A 442 -14.42 12.08 -40.83
N GLN A 443 -15.14 12.85 -41.64
CA GLN A 443 -15.25 12.62 -43.07
C GLN A 443 -13.92 12.81 -43.80
N ALA A 444 -13.14 13.85 -43.44
CA ALA A 444 -11.82 14.09 -44.01
C ALA A 444 -10.85 12.91 -43.75
N HIS A 445 -10.92 12.29 -42.57
CA HIS A 445 -10.13 11.10 -42.27
C HIS A 445 -10.56 9.88 -43.09
N LEU A 446 -11.87 9.69 -43.35
CA LEU A 446 -12.35 8.61 -44.22
C LEU A 446 -11.92 8.82 -45.68
N GLU A 447 -11.97 10.06 -46.18
CA GLU A 447 -11.49 10.40 -47.53
C GLU A 447 -9.99 10.16 -47.66
N ALA A 448 -9.20 10.58 -46.68
CA ALA A 448 -7.77 10.29 -46.63
C ALA A 448 -7.48 8.78 -46.61
N ALA A 449 -8.32 8.00 -45.90
CA ALA A 449 -8.19 6.54 -45.87
C ALA A 449 -8.48 5.91 -47.24
N ARG A 450 -9.52 6.38 -47.95
CA ARG A 450 -9.86 5.91 -49.31
C ARG A 450 -8.77 6.20 -50.34
N ALA A 451 -8.03 7.29 -50.17
CA ALA A 451 -6.96 7.70 -51.07
C ALA A 451 -5.69 6.85 -50.98
N LEU A 452 -5.59 5.95 -50.00
CA LEU A 452 -4.43 5.07 -49.85
C LEU A 452 -4.41 3.97 -50.94
N PRO A 453 -3.26 3.72 -51.59
CA PRO A 453 -3.14 2.68 -52.60
C PRO A 453 -3.16 1.26 -52.00
N ASP A 454 -3.53 0.28 -52.82
CA ASP A 454 -3.41 -1.16 -52.53
C ASP A 454 -4.14 -1.66 -51.27
N LEU A 455 -5.29 -1.05 -50.94
CA LEU A 455 -6.14 -1.51 -49.84
C LEU A 455 -6.89 -2.79 -50.18
N ALA A 456 -6.94 -3.72 -49.22
CA ALA A 456 -7.76 -4.92 -49.33
C ALA A 456 -9.25 -4.55 -49.41
N PRO A 457 -10.07 -5.28 -50.20
CA PRO A 457 -11.51 -4.99 -50.35
C PRO A 457 -12.28 -4.91 -49.03
N GLU A 458 -11.92 -5.73 -48.05
CA GLU A 458 -12.50 -5.74 -46.70
C GLU A 458 -12.25 -4.42 -45.94
N MET A 459 -11.06 -3.82 -46.11
CA MET A 459 -10.73 -2.54 -45.47
C MET A 459 -11.50 -1.40 -46.10
N LEU A 460 -11.67 -1.43 -47.44
CA LEU A 460 -12.47 -0.45 -48.16
C LEU A 460 -13.94 -0.49 -47.71
N ALA A 461 -14.50 -1.70 -47.57
CA ALA A 461 -15.86 -1.89 -47.05
C ALA A 461 -16.04 -1.36 -45.61
N GLN A 462 -15.04 -1.51 -44.75
CA GLN A 462 -15.06 -0.95 -43.39
C GLN A 462 -15.02 0.59 -43.38
N ILE A 463 -14.26 1.21 -44.29
CA ILE A 463 -14.20 2.66 -44.45
C ILE A 463 -15.56 3.21 -44.95
N ASP A 464 -16.18 2.52 -45.91
CA ASP A 464 -17.47 2.94 -46.46
C ASP A 464 -18.62 2.78 -45.46
N ALA A 465 -18.64 1.68 -44.70
CA ALA A 465 -19.62 1.47 -43.64
C ALA A 465 -19.55 2.56 -42.55
N ALA A 466 -18.35 3.07 -42.26
CA ALA A 466 -18.15 4.10 -41.24
C ALA A 466 -18.67 5.50 -41.66
N GLY A 467 -18.83 5.77 -42.96
CA GLY A 467 -19.35 7.04 -43.47
C GLY A 467 -20.89 7.11 -43.59
N GLY A 468 -21.60 6.00 -43.39
CA GLY A 468 -23.05 5.90 -43.63
C GLY A 468 -23.96 6.41 -42.50
N SER A 469 -23.43 6.83 -41.35
CA SER A 469 -24.23 7.15 -40.16
C SER A 469 -24.53 8.64 -39.97
N GLY A 470 -24.99 9.32 -41.03
CA GLY A 470 -25.45 10.71 -40.97
C GLY A 470 -26.91 10.92 -40.51
N GLY A 471 -27.62 9.86 -40.09
CA GLY A 471 -29.02 9.93 -39.66
C GLY A 471 -29.21 9.53 -38.21
N ARG A 472 -29.63 10.47 -37.35
CA ARG A 472 -30.16 10.21 -35.99
C ARG A 472 -31.14 9.02 -36.01
N PRO A 473 -31.10 8.06 -35.07
CA PRO A 473 -32.16 7.07 -34.97
C PRO A 473 -33.43 7.75 -34.43
N ALA A 474 -34.46 7.80 -35.25
CA ALA A 474 -35.81 8.16 -34.83
C ALA A 474 -36.38 7.08 -33.90
N ALA A 475 -37.09 7.51 -32.86
CA ALA A 475 -37.88 6.64 -31.99
C ALA A 475 -38.96 5.90 -32.81
N VAL A 476 -39.08 4.60 -32.61
CA VAL A 476 -40.14 3.76 -33.21
C VAL A 476 -40.72 2.85 -32.10
N PRO A 477 -42.06 2.63 -32.09
CA PRO A 477 -42.82 2.36 -30.87
C PRO A 477 -42.88 0.88 -30.48
N SER A 478 -43.24 0.65 -29.21
CA SER A 478 -43.45 -0.65 -28.57
C SER A 478 -44.51 -1.51 -29.29
N ALA A 479 -44.12 -2.71 -29.71
CA ALA A 479 -45.01 -3.77 -30.18
C ALA A 479 -45.12 -4.90 -29.13
N PRO A 480 -46.23 -5.66 -29.10
CA PRO A 480 -46.68 -6.47 -27.96
C PRO A 480 -45.87 -7.78 -27.81
N PRO A 481 -45.91 -8.43 -26.62
CA PRO A 481 -45.08 -9.60 -26.37
C PRO A 481 -45.56 -10.82 -27.20
N PRO A 482 -44.66 -11.59 -27.84
CA PRO A 482 -45.00 -12.89 -28.38
C PRO A 482 -44.98 -13.99 -27.29
N PRO A 483 -45.63 -15.13 -27.55
CA PRO A 483 -46.10 -16.07 -26.53
C PRO A 483 -44.98 -16.93 -25.93
N ASP A 484 -45.26 -17.42 -24.72
CA ASP A 484 -44.45 -18.38 -23.99
C ASP A 484 -44.13 -19.64 -24.81
N GLY A 485 -42.86 -20.05 -24.77
CA GLY A 485 -42.46 -21.45 -24.96
C GLY A 485 -41.84 -21.82 -26.29
N ALA A 486 -40.52 -21.59 -26.42
CA ALA A 486 -39.53 -22.54 -26.98
C ALA A 486 -38.13 -21.87 -27.00
N GLY A 487 -37.56 -21.63 -25.81
CA GLY A 487 -36.19 -21.12 -25.71
C GLY A 487 -35.18 -22.21 -26.09
N THR A 488 -34.37 -21.96 -27.12
CA THR A 488 -33.26 -22.85 -27.50
C THR A 488 -32.25 -22.85 -26.35
N ALA A 489 -32.08 -23.99 -25.67
CA ALA A 489 -31.19 -24.10 -24.51
C ALA A 489 -29.73 -23.83 -24.89
N VAL A 490 -29.07 -22.90 -24.18
CA VAL A 490 -27.64 -22.61 -24.37
C VAL A 490 -26.81 -23.89 -24.21
N ARG A 491 -25.89 -24.13 -25.15
CA ARG A 491 -24.91 -25.23 -25.07
C ARG A 491 -23.76 -24.81 -24.17
N VAL A 492 -23.80 -25.25 -22.91
CA VAL A 492 -22.76 -24.93 -21.93
C VAL A 492 -21.80 -26.11 -21.76
N LEU A 493 -20.51 -25.84 -21.95
CA LEU A 493 -19.44 -26.78 -21.64
C LEU A 493 -18.82 -26.41 -20.29
N ALA A 494 -19.02 -27.23 -19.27
CA ALA A 494 -18.44 -27.01 -17.95
C ALA A 494 -16.95 -27.40 -17.95
N CYS A 495 -16.10 -26.46 -17.56
CA CYS A 495 -14.65 -26.63 -17.55
C CYS A 495 -14.04 -26.14 -16.22
N ARG A 496 -12.77 -26.50 -16.01
CA ARG A 496 -11.89 -25.84 -15.03
C ARG A 496 -10.81 -25.03 -15.74
N LEU A 497 -10.35 -23.96 -15.12
CA LEU A 497 -9.18 -23.24 -15.62
C LEU A 497 -7.92 -23.99 -15.18
N VAL A 498 -7.08 -24.35 -16.13
CA VAL A 498 -5.79 -25.03 -15.90
C VAL A 498 -4.66 -24.01 -15.90
N ASP A 499 -4.67 -23.12 -16.89
CA ASP A 499 -3.66 -22.07 -17.05
C ASP A 499 -4.26 -20.86 -17.79
N LEU A 500 -3.65 -19.69 -17.61
CA LEU A 500 -4.02 -18.43 -18.24
C LEU A 500 -2.82 -17.92 -19.06
N ALA A 501 -2.86 -18.13 -20.38
CA ALA A 501 -1.86 -17.61 -21.30
C ALA A 501 -2.19 -16.17 -21.73
N GLU A 502 -1.21 -15.47 -22.32
CA GLU A 502 -1.35 -14.07 -22.74
C GLU A 502 -2.49 -13.85 -23.76
N ASP A 503 -2.77 -14.85 -24.60
CA ASP A 503 -3.74 -14.77 -25.69
C ASP A 503 -4.83 -15.86 -25.66
N ALA A 504 -4.83 -16.73 -24.64
CA ALA A 504 -5.78 -17.85 -24.56
C ALA A 504 -6.06 -18.34 -23.12
N LEU A 505 -7.23 -18.96 -22.94
CA LEU A 505 -7.57 -19.76 -21.77
C LEU A 505 -7.19 -21.21 -22.01
N HIS A 506 -6.46 -21.83 -21.09
CA HIS A 506 -6.26 -23.28 -21.08
C HIS A 506 -7.28 -23.91 -20.14
N VAL A 507 -8.28 -24.58 -20.71
CA VAL A 507 -9.41 -25.15 -19.98
C VAL A 507 -9.35 -26.67 -19.95
N GLY A 508 -9.53 -27.25 -18.76
CA GLY A 508 -9.59 -28.68 -18.55
C GLY A 508 -11.03 -29.17 -18.63
N LEU A 509 -11.26 -30.19 -19.45
CA LEU A 509 -12.53 -30.89 -19.58
C LEU A 509 -12.67 -31.99 -18.51
N ALA A 510 -13.89 -32.42 -18.24
CA ALA A 510 -14.15 -33.55 -17.34
C ALA A 510 -13.49 -34.87 -17.80
N SER A 511 -13.20 -34.99 -19.10
CA SER A 511 -12.46 -36.12 -19.70
C SER A 511 -10.96 -36.13 -19.36
N GLY A 512 -10.43 -35.09 -18.72
CA GLY A 512 -9.00 -34.93 -18.42
C GLY A 512 -8.20 -34.25 -19.54
N GLU A 513 -8.80 -34.02 -20.71
CA GLU A 513 -8.17 -33.29 -21.81
C GLU A 513 -8.10 -31.78 -21.51
N THR A 514 -6.97 -31.16 -21.86
CA THR A 514 -6.80 -29.70 -21.80
C THR A 514 -6.95 -29.10 -23.18
N ARG A 515 -7.80 -28.07 -23.32
CA ARG A 515 -8.06 -27.34 -24.57
C ARG A 515 -7.63 -25.90 -24.43
N ARG A 516 -7.00 -25.37 -25.47
CA ARG A 516 -6.68 -23.95 -25.60
C ARG A 516 -7.84 -23.23 -26.28
N VAL A 517 -8.25 -22.10 -25.71
CA VAL A 517 -9.34 -21.25 -26.20
C VAL A 517 -8.81 -19.84 -26.36
N ASP A 518 -8.50 -19.46 -27.59
CA ASP A 518 -7.96 -18.13 -27.89
C ASP A 518 -9.00 -17.05 -27.59
N PHE A 519 -8.58 -15.93 -26.99
CA PHE A 519 -9.50 -14.85 -26.60
C PHE A 519 -10.25 -14.23 -27.80
N ASN A 520 -9.62 -14.22 -28.98
CA ASN A 520 -10.24 -13.73 -30.21
C ASN A 520 -11.43 -14.57 -30.71
N ARG A 521 -11.61 -15.80 -30.18
CA ARG A 521 -12.76 -16.66 -30.46
C ARG A 521 -13.93 -16.42 -29.50
N LEU A 522 -13.72 -15.62 -28.46
CA LEU A 522 -14.77 -15.28 -27.52
C LEU A 522 -15.55 -14.09 -28.04
N VAL A 523 -16.87 -14.26 -28.16
CA VAL A 523 -17.81 -13.23 -28.58
C VAL A 523 -18.46 -12.49 -27.40
N GLY A 524 -18.13 -12.90 -26.16
CA GLY A 524 -18.61 -12.27 -24.94
C GLY A 524 -18.13 -12.98 -23.67
N VAL A 525 -18.29 -12.31 -22.53
CA VAL A 525 -18.06 -12.87 -21.20
C VAL A 525 -19.25 -12.52 -20.32
N ALA A 526 -19.83 -13.49 -19.62
CA ALA A 526 -20.91 -13.23 -18.67
C ALA A 526 -20.53 -13.74 -17.28
N ALA A 527 -20.77 -12.95 -16.25
CA ALA A 527 -20.50 -13.37 -14.87
C ALA A 527 -21.69 -13.08 -13.96
N GLY A 528 -22.10 -14.08 -13.18
CA GLY A 528 -23.23 -14.00 -12.27
C GLY A 528 -23.08 -14.93 -11.08
N VAL A 529 -23.77 -14.62 -9.98
CA VAL A 529 -23.74 -15.43 -8.77
C VAL A 529 -25.01 -16.25 -8.70
N VAL A 530 -24.88 -17.57 -8.56
CA VAL A 530 -26.00 -18.51 -8.45
C VAL A 530 -26.06 -19.11 -7.05
N ALA A 531 -27.26 -19.21 -6.49
CA ALA A 531 -27.47 -19.94 -5.24
C ALA A 531 -27.27 -21.45 -5.46
N SER A 532 -26.50 -22.10 -4.57
CA SER A 532 -26.28 -23.54 -4.57
C SER A 532 -26.52 -24.12 -3.16
N ALA A 533 -26.66 -25.44 -3.08
CA ALA A 533 -26.81 -26.15 -1.79
C ALA A 533 -25.63 -25.95 -0.83
N GLN A 534 -24.47 -25.49 -1.33
CA GLN A 534 -23.23 -25.26 -0.58
C GLN A 534 -22.94 -23.76 -0.35
N GLY A 535 -23.89 -22.88 -0.70
CA GLY A 535 -23.74 -21.42 -0.66
C GLY A 535 -23.84 -20.74 -2.03
N ALA A 536 -23.46 -19.47 -2.13
CA ALA A 536 -23.46 -18.73 -3.40
C ALA A 536 -22.17 -18.97 -4.19
N ALA A 537 -22.29 -19.39 -5.46
CA ALA A 537 -21.15 -19.62 -6.35
C ALA A 537 -21.17 -18.62 -7.51
N ILE A 538 -20.02 -18.05 -7.83
CA ILE A 538 -19.88 -17.24 -9.05
C ILE A 538 -19.67 -18.16 -10.25
N LEU A 539 -20.43 -17.94 -11.32
CA LEU A 539 -20.30 -18.62 -12.60
C LEU A 539 -19.81 -17.62 -13.64
N THR A 540 -18.78 -18.00 -14.38
CA THR A 540 -18.21 -17.20 -15.47
C THR A 540 -18.37 -17.97 -16.78
N ASP A 541 -19.08 -17.38 -17.72
CA ASP A 541 -19.28 -17.90 -19.07
C ASP A 541 -18.36 -17.17 -20.05
N PHE A 542 -17.56 -17.92 -20.78
CA PHE A 542 -16.82 -17.46 -21.95
C PHE A 542 -17.62 -17.86 -23.18
N ILE A 543 -18.29 -16.88 -23.78
CA ILE A 543 -19.26 -17.10 -24.85
C ILE A 543 -18.50 -17.26 -26.16
N VAL A 544 -18.70 -18.39 -26.82
CA VAL A 544 -18.01 -18.75 -28.07
C VAL A 544 -18.87 -18.40 -29.28
N SER A 545 -20.19 -18.48 -29.14
CA SER A 545 -21.13 -18.03 -30.17
C SER A 545 -22.46 -17.61 -29.54
N TRP A 546 -23.05 -16.54 -30.05
CA TRP A 546 -24.42 -16.13 -29.72
C TRP A 546 -25.48 -16.95 -30.49
N GLY A 547 -25.04 -17.82 -31.41
CA GLY A 547 -25.91 -18.55 -32.33
C GLY A 547 -26.33 -17.69 -33.53
N ALA A 548 -26.47 -18.32 -34.69
CA ALA A 548 -27.14 -17.73 -35.86
C ALA A 548 -28.63 -18.11 -35.85
N SER A 549 -29.43 -17.61 -36.80
CA SER A 549 -30.87 -17.95 -36.91
C SER A 549 -31.10 -19.47 -36.94
N GLY A 550 -31.51 -20.05 -35.81
CA GLY A 550 -31.79 -21.49 -35.65
C GLY A 550 -30.77 -22.27 -34.81
N GLU A 551 -29.61 -21.70 -34.47
CA GLU A 551 -28.60 -22.35 -33.62
C GLU A 551 -28.64 -21.84 -32.17
N ALA A 552 -28.47 -22.75 -31.20
CA ALA A 552 -28.35 -22.37 -29.80
C ALA A 552 -26.98 -21.71 -29.52
N PRO A 553 -26.93 -20.65 -28.70
CA PRO A 553 -25.69 -20.05 -28.21
C PRO A 553 -24.80 -21.12 -27.55
N SER A 554 -23.49 -20.91 -27.58
CA SER A 554 -22.52 -21.80 -26.94
C SER A 554 -21.56 -21.03 -26.04
N ALA A 555 -21.30 -21.58 -24.85
CA ALA A 555 -20.42 -20.98 -23.86
C ALA A 555 -19.62 -22.03 -23.08
N ILE A 556 -18.41 -21.65 -22.66
CA ILE A 556 -17.62 -22.40 -21.71
C ILE A 556 -17.87 -21.82 -20.32
N ARG A 557 -18.33 -22.64 -19.39
CA ARG A 557 -18.66 -22.20 -18.02
C ARG A 557 -17.62 -22.70 -17.03
N ILE A 558 -17.09 -21.77 -16.25
CA ILE A 558 -16.17 -22.07 -15.15
C ILE A 558 -16.75 -21.50 -13.86
N SER A 559 -16.89 -22.36 -12.85
CA SER A 559 -17.29 -21.97 -11.50
C SER A 559 -16.12 -21.31 -10.76
N GLY A 560 -16.40 -20.40 -9.83
CA GLY A 560 -15.38 -19.64 -9.10
C GLY A 560 -14.32 -20.50 -8.40
N ASN A 561 -14.72 -21.65 -7.84
CA ASN A 561 -13.80 -22.61 -7.23
C ASN A 561 -12.94 -23.39 -8.25
N GLN A 562 -13.35 -23.42 -9.52
CA GLN A 562 -12.63 -24.07 -10.63
C GLN A 562 -11.76 -23.10 -11.43
N LEU A 563 -11.69 -21.83 -11.03
CA LEU A 563 -10.80 -20.83 -11.66
C LEU A 563 -9.36 -20.89 -11.14
N GLY A 564 -9.07 -21.59 -10.05
CA GLY A 564 -7.70 -21.72 -9.53
C GLY A 564 -7.03 -20.39 -9.16
N LEU A 565 -7.82 -19.35 -8.82
CA LEU A 565 -7.33 -17.97 -8.68
C LEU A 565 -6.23 -17.79 -7.64
N SER A 566 -6.23 -18.61 -6.58
CA SER A 566 -5.17 -18.58 -5.56
C SER A 566 -3.81 -19.00 -6.10
N SER A 567 -3.79 -19.85 -7.13
CA SER A 567 -2.58 -20.30 -7.80
C SER A 567 -2.11 -19.28 -8.84
N LEU A 568 -3.06 -18.67 -9.55
CA LEU A 568 -2.77 -17.63 -10.55
C LEU A 568 -2.37 -16.29 -9.91
N PHE A 569 -2.92 -15.96 -8.75
CA PHE A 569 -2.68 -14.71 -8.02
C PHE A 569 -2.35 -15.00 -6.54
N PRO A 570 -1.16 -15.55 -6.25
CA PRO A 570 -0.78 -15.93 -4.90
C PRO A 570 -0.74 -14.71 -3.97
N GLY A 571 -1.36 -14.82 -2.79
CA GLY A 571 -1.43 -13.76 -1.79
C GLY A 571 -2.46 -12.65 -2.08
N VAL A 572 -3.19 -12.70 -3.19
CA VAL A 572 -4.24 -11.73 -3.52
C VAL A 572 -5.60 -12.21 -2.97
N PRO A 573 -6.39 -11.36 -2.28
CA PRO A 573 -7.73 -11.73 -1.82
C PRO A 573 -8.63 -12.19 -2.98
N ALA A 574 -9.44 -13.24 -2.77
CA ALA A 574 -10.21 -13.90 -3.84
C ALA A 574 -11.06 -12.95 -4.71
N LYS A 575 -11.67 -11.92 -4.10
CA LYS A 575 -12.46 -10.90 -4.82
C LYS A 575 -11.60 -10.05 -5.76
N GLU A 576 -10.41 -9.66 -5.31
CA GLU A 576 -9.46 -8.88 -6.10
C GLU A 576 -8.78 -9.75 -7.17
N ALA A 577 -8.45 -11.00 -6.84
CA ALA A 577 -7.91 -11.98 -7.78
C ALA A 577 -8.90 -12.25 -8.93
N TYR A 578 -10.19 -12.35 -8.62
CA TYR A 578 -11.24 -12.51 -9.62
C TYR A 578 -11.43 -11.26 -10.48
N ALA A 579 -11.35 -10.06 -9.89
CA ALA A 579 -11.39 -8.80 -10.64
C ALA A 579 -10.18 -8.65 -11.59
N LYS A 580 -8.96 -9.01 -11.14
CA LYS A 580 -7.75 -9.05 -11.97
C LYS A 580 -7.87 -10.07 -13.10
N PHE A 581 -8.37 -11.27 -12.80
CA PHE A 581 -8.65 -12.30 -13.79
C PHE A 581 -9.64 -11.82 -14.87
N LEU A 582 -10.80 -11.30 -14.47
CA LEU A 582 -11.78 -10.77 -15.41
C LEU A 582 -11.22 -9.60 -16.21
N GLY A 583 -10.48 -8.68 -15.58
CA GLY A 583 -9.81 -7.59 -16.28
C GLY A 583 -8.87 -8.08 -17.38
N HIS A 584 -8.10 -9.14 -17.11
CA HIS A 584 -7.20 -9.75 -18.10
C HIS A 584 -7.96 -10.31 -19.31
N VAL A 585 -9.07 -11.02 -19.07
CA VAL A 585 -9.91 -11.59 -20.15
C VAL A 585 -10.65 -10.48 -20.91
N LEU A 586 -11.29 -9.54 -20.21
CA LEU A 586 -12.10 -8.49 -20.83
C LEU A 586 -11.27 -7.51 -21.67
N ALA A 587 -10.00 -7.30 -21.33
CA ALA A 587 -9.07 -6.52 -22.16
C ALA A 587 -8.79 -7.16 -23.53
N ARG A 588 -9.08 -8.46 -23.69
CA ARG A 588 -8.73 -9.28 -24.86
C ARG A 588 -9.94 -9.85 -25.58
N THR A 589 -11.13 -9.71 -25.01
CA THR A 589 -12.41 -10.09 -25.62
C THR A 589 -13.10 -8.87 -26.23
N ALA A 590 -13.48 -8.97 -27.51
CA ALA A 590 -14.11 -7.88 -28.24
C ALA A 590 -15.60 -7.67 -27.91
N GLY A 591 -16.28 -8.69 -27.39
CA GLY A 591 -17.70 -8.61 -27.01
C GLY A 591 -17.96 -7.78 -25.76
N GLU A 592 -19.14 -7.15 -25.70
CA GLU A 592 -19.64 -6.54 -24.46
C GLU A 592 -19.94 -7.62 -23.43
N PRO A 593 -19.38 -7.54 -22.21
CA PRO A 593 -19.64 -8.52 -21.20
C PRO A 593 -20.95 -8.25 -20.46
N LEU A 594 -21.57 -9.30 -19.94
CA LEU A 594 -22.81 -9.21 -19.19
C LEU A 594 -22.53 -9.26 -17.67
N PRO A 595 -23.07 -8.32 -16.87
CA PRO A 595 -24.05 -7.30 -17.26
C PRO A 595 -23.49 -6.04 -17.94
N SER A 596 -22.25 -5.62 -17.61
CA SER A 596 -21.50 -4.56 -18.32
C SER A 596 -20.04 -4.54 -17.87
N ARG A 597 -19.14 -3.93 -18.66
CA ARG A 597 -17.72 -3.75 -18.28
C ARG A 597 -17.58 -3.01 -16.95
N GLU A 598 -18.37 -1.95 -16.76
CA GLU A 598 -18.33 -1.12 -15.55
C GLU A 598 -18.79 -1.89 -14.30
N ALA A 599 -19.88 -2.66 -14.40
CA ALA A 599 -20.41 -3.45 -13.30
C ALA A 599 -19.42 -4.56 -12.88
N LEU A 600 -18.84 -5.26 -13.85
CA LEU A 600 -17.85 -6.30 -13.58
C LEU A 600 -16.57 -5.72 -12.96
N ALA A 601 -16.09 -4.57 -13.45
CA ALA A 601 -14.93 -3.86 -12.89
C ALA A 601 -15.16 -3.42 -11.43
N LYS A 602 -16.38 -3.00 -11.09
CA LYS A 602 -16.79 -2.63 -9.72
C LYS A 602 -17.08 -3.85 -8.82
N GLY A 603 -16.93 -5.07 -9.33
CA GLY A 603 -17.22 -6.31 -8.61
C GLY A 603 -18.72 -6.49 -8.30
N GLN A 604 -19.58 -5.92 -9.15
CA GLN A 604 -21.04 -5.99 -9.04
C GLN A 604 -21.55 -7.13 -9.92
N TYR A 605 -21.84 -8.27 -9.30
CA TYR A 605 -22.33 -9.47 -10.00
C TYR A 605 -23.82 -9.68 -9.72
N PRO A 606 -24.67 -9.80 -10.76
CA PRO A 606 -26.09 -10.08 -10.58
C PRO A 606 -26.28 -11.45 -9.93
N ARG A 607 -27.28 -11.56 -9.06
CA ARG A 607 -27.61 -12.78 -8.32
C ARG A 607 -28.82 -13.47 -8.93
N PHE A 608 -28.72 -14.78 -9.13
CA PHE A 608 -29.76 -15.61 -9.71
C PHE A 608 -30.12 -16.77 -8.78
N PRO A 609 -31.42 -17.12 -8.68
CA PRO A 609 -31.89 -18.20 -7.80
C PRO A 609 -31.49 -19.59 -8.32
N THR A 610 -31.35 -19.76 -9.63
CA THR A 610 -30.98 -21.02 -10.28
C THR A 610 -30.07 -20.77 -11.48
N VAL A 611 -29.38 -21.82 -11.94
CA VAL A 611 -28.58 -21.78 -13.17
C VAL A 611 -29.47 -21.49 -14.38
N ASP A 612 -30.70 -22.01 -14.41
CA ASP A 612 -31.67 -21.73 -15.47
C ASP A 612 -32.09 -20.27 -15.52
N ALA A 613 -32.23 -19.62 -14.36
CA ALA A 613 -32.52 -18.19 -14.28
C ALA A 613 -31.34 -17.34 -14.80
N LEU A 614 -30.09 -17.75 -14.51
CA LEU A 614 -28.90 -17.11 -15.08
C LEU A 614 -28.85 -17.29 -16.60
N ASN A 615 -29.07 -18.51 -17.10
CA ASN A 615 -29.09 -18.81 -18.54
C ASN A 615 -30.18 -18.00 -19.25
N ALA A 616 -31.37 -17.94 -18.67
CA ALA A 616 -32.48 -17.14 -19.19
C ALA A 616 -32.12 -15.65 -19.26
N ALA A 617 -31.45 -15.11 -18.25
CA ALA A 617 -31.09 -13.70 -18.20
C ALA A 617 -30.00 -13.31 -19.22
N PHE A 618 -28.99 -14.16 -19.40
CA PHE A 618 -27.87 -13.84 -20.30
C PHE A 618 -28.14 -14.17 -21.77
N TYR A 619 -28.99 -15.16 -22.07
CA TYR A 619 -29.13 -15.67 -23.44
C TYR A 619 -30.52 -15.46 -24.07
N ARG A 620 -31.55 -14.93 -23.37
CA ARG A 620 -32.87 -14.66 -24.00
C ARG A 620 -32.88 -13.54 -25.03
N ASN A 621 -31.99 -12.55 -24.90
CA ASN A 621 -32.03 -11.32 -25.72
C ASN A 621 -31.08 -11.33 -26.92
N ALA A 622 -30.39 -12.44 -27.21
CA ALA A 622 -29.42 -12.52 -28.32
C ALA A 622 -30.06 -12.55 -29.73
N ARG A 623 -31.36 -12.24 -29.87
CA ARG A 623 -32.09 -12.12 -31.16
C ARG A 623 -32.60 -10.70 -31.44
N GLY A 624 -32.15 -9.70 -30.68
CA GLY A 624 -32.52 -8.28 -30.88
C GLY A 624 -31.66 -7.61 -31.93
#